data_AF-A0A8B9XBW5-F1
#
_entry.id   AF-A0A8B9XBW5-F1
#
_cell.length_a   1.000
_cell.length_b   1.000
_cell.length_c   1.000
_cell.angle_alpha   90.00
_cell.angle_beta   90.00
_cell.angle_gamma   90.00
#
_symmetry.space_group_name_H-M   'P 1'
#
loop_
_entity.id
_entity.type
_entity.pdbx_description
1 polymer ?
#
loop_
_entity_poly.entity_id
_entity_poly.type
_entity_poly.pdbx_seq_one_letter_code
_entity_poly.pdbx_strand_id
1 'polypeptide(L)'
;MGGPTFLRWSNRRQAGPMACHQDSAPPFRLASAGKPRPEPPGASRIRTRPGSSSPYAPCTSGLLAPARSAAAAVAAAMAQADIALIGLAVMGQNLILNMNDHGFVVCAFNRTVSKVDDFLANEAKGTKVLGAHSLEEMASKLKKPRRIILLVKAGQAVDDFIEKLVPLLDIGDIIIDGGNSEYRDTMRRCRDLKEKGILFVGSGVSGGEDGARYGPSLMPGGNKEAWPHIKAIFQGIAAKVGTGEPCCDWVGDEGAGHFVKMVHNGIEYGDMQLICEAYHLMRDVLCMGHAEMAKAFEEWNKTELDSFLIEITANILKFQDADGKHLLPKIRDSAGQKGTGKWTAISALEYGVPVTLIGEAVFARCLSSLKDERIQASKKLKGPQNVPFEGDKKSFLEDIRKALYASKIISYAQGFMLLRQAATEFGWTLNYGGIALMWRGGCIIRSVFLGKIKDAFDRNPGLQNLLLDDFFKSAVENCQDSWRRAISTGVQAGIPMPCFTTALSFYDGYRHEMLPANLIQAQRDYFGAHTYELLAKPGQFIHTNWTGHGAVCPRRRTTPDGLLFQATAPQTGTFHLPHSTAYMALCPTFCSDLLKYHVS
;
A
#
# COMPACT_ATOMS: atom_id res chain seq x y z
N MET A 1 -49.18 -1.92 -58.19
CA MET A 1 -49.55 -3.21 -57.58
C MET A 1 -48.89 -3.30 -56.21
N GLY A 2 -49.68 -3.60 -55.18
CA GLY A 2 -49.24 -4.26 -53.94
C GLY A 2 -48.52 -3.44 -52.86
N GLY A 3 -49.28 -2.88 -51.90
CA GLY A 3 -48.89 -2.91 -50.48
C GLY A 3 -49.04 -4.35 -49.90
N PRO A 4 -49.14 -4.60 -48.57
CA PRO A 4 -49.67 -3.69 -47.54
C PRO A 4 -49.03 -3.81 -46.12
N THR A 5 -49.27 -2.84 -45.24
CA THR A 5 -50.12 -2.87 -44.00
C THR A 5 -49.41 -2.95 -42.64
N PHE A 6 -49.64 -1.87 -41.88
CA PHE A 6 -49.64 -1.77 -40.43
C PHE A 6 -50.83 -2.50 -39.80
N LEU A 7 -50.68 -2.97 -38.55
CA LEU A 7 -51.78 -3.23 -37.62
C LEU A 7 -51.38 -2.93 -36.17
N ARG A 8 -52.21 -2.11 -35.52
CA ARG A 8 -52.25 -1.82 -34.07
C ARG A 8 -53.13 -2.86 -33.36
N TRP A 9 -52.88 -3.16 -32.08
CA TRP A 9 -53.79 -2.82 -30.95
C TRP A 9 -53.29 -3.33 -29.56
N SER A 10 -53.46 -2.47 -28.55
CA SER A 10 -53.76 -2.67 -27.10
C SER A 10 -53.12 -3.84 -26.31
N ASN A 11 -52.68 -3.74 -25.05
CA ASN A 11 -53.43 -3.23 -23.90
C ASN A 11 -52.55 -3.12 -22.63
N ARG A 12 -53.06 -2.34 -21.67
CA ARG A 12 -52.63 -2.07 -20.28
C ARG A 12 -51.80 -3.16 -19.55
N ARG A 13 -50.79 -2.71 -18.79
CA ARG A 13 -50.57 -3.07 -17.37
C ARG A 13 -49.66 -2.05 -16.68
N GLN A 14 -50.08 -1.66 -15.50
CA GLN A 14 -49.39 -0.78 -14.55
C GLN A 14 -48.07 -1.41 -14.08
N ALA A 15 -47.02 -0.60 -13.95
CA ALA A 15 -45.91 -0.85 -13.02
C ALA A 15 -45.33 0.52 -12.62
N GLY A 16 -45.49 0.88 -11.35
CA GLY A 16 -44.98 2.12 -10.76
C GLY A 16 -43.46 2.10 -10.56
N PRO A 17 -42.86 3.25 -10.20
CA PRO A 17 -41.44 3.35 -9.96
C PRO A 17 -41.06 2.70 -8.61
N MET A 18 -40.13 1.74 -8.62
CA MET A 18 -39.47 1.25 -7.41
C MET A 18 -38.57 2.37 -6.86
N ALA A 19 -39.03 3.01 -5.80
CA ALA A 19 -38.21 3.86 -4.94
C ALA A 19 -37.28 2.96 -4.08
N CYS A 20 -36.00 3.31 -4.05
CA CYS A 20 -35.04 2.78 -3.09
C CYS A 20 -35.46 3.20 -1.67
N HIS A 21 -35.87 2.25 -0.85
CA HIS A 21 -36.04 2.47 0.59
C HIS A 21 -34.67 2.58 1.26
N GLN A 22 -34.46 3.74 1.88
CA GLN A 22 -33.45 3.97 2.92
C GLN A 22 -33.99 3.40 4.22
N ASP A 23 -33.30 2.42 4.80
CA ASP A 23 -33.56 1.97 6.18
C ASP A 23 -32.84 2.90 7.16
N SER A 24 -33.58 3.87 7.66
CA SER A 24 -33.26 4.67 8.84
C SER A 24 -33.77 3.97 10.10
N ALA A 25 -32.86 3.63 11.02
CA ALA A 25 -33.18 3.05 12.33
C ALA A 25 -33.97 4.02 13.23
N PRO A 26 -34.96 3.55 14.02
CA PRO A 26 -35.71 4.39 14.96
C PRO A 26 -35.02 4.52 16.34
N PRO A 27 -35.36 5.56 17.13
CA PRO A 27 -34.63 5.96 18.32
C PRO A 27 -35.02 5.15 19.56
N PHE A 28 -34.04 4.83 20.40
CA PHE A 28 -34.24 4.23 21.72
C PHE A 28 -34.88 5.22 22.69
N ARG A 29 -35.99 4.80 23.31
CA ARG A 29 -36.66 5.49 24.43
C ARG A 29 -35.93 5.22 25.74
N LEU A 30 -35.72 6.29 26.50
CA LEU A 30 -35.40 6.30 27.92
C LEU A 30 -36.51 5.63 28.75
N ALA A 31 -36.12 4.70 29.63
CA ALA A 31 -36.95 4.23 30.73
C ALA A 31 -36.18 4.39 32.05
N SER A 32 -36.89 4.95 33.02
CA SER A 32 -36.45 5.45 34.32
C SER A 32 -36.36 4.39 35.42
N ALA A 33 -35.44 4.66 36.36
CA ALA A 33 -35.56 4.44 37.82
C ALA A 33 -35.78 3.01 38.35
N GLY A 34 -34.71 2.43 38.91
CA GLY A 34 -34.74 1.33 39.89
C GLY A 34 -33.84 1.66 41.09
N LYS A 35 -34.43 1.73 42.28
CA LYS A 35 -33.80 2.06 43.59
C LYS A 35 -32.78 1.01 44.07
N PRO A 36 -31.82 1.38 44.94
CA PRO A 36 -30.77 0.49 45.44
C PRO A 36 -31.25 -0.44 46.57
N ARG A 37 -30.68 -1.65 46.63
CA ARG A 37 -30.82 -2.60 47.76
C ARG A 37 -29.76 -2.35 48.84
N PRO A 38 -30.05 -2.62 50.12
CA PRO A 38 -29.18 -2.27 51.24
C PRO A 38 -28.15 -3.37 51.58
N GLU A 39 -26.99 -2.93 52.08
CA GLU A 39 -25.96 -3.74 52.76
C GLU A 39 -26.46 -4.28 54.11
N PRO A 40 -25.93 -5.42 54.61
CA PRO A 40 -26.04 -5.80 56.00
C PRO A 40 -24.78 -5.42 56.82
N PRO A 41 -24.92 -5.26 58.14
CA PRO A 41 -24.00 -4.49 58.98
C PRO A 41 -22.84 -5.32 59.56
N GLY A 42 -21.75 -4.62 59.87
CA GLY A 42 -20.65 -5.12 60.70
C GLY A 42 -20.96 -5.10 62.20
N ALA A 43 -20.44 -6.10 62.90
CA ALA A 43 -20.14 -6.17 64.34
C ALA A 43 -19.36 -7.49 64.53
N SER A 44 -18.39 -7.68 65.41
CA SER A 44 -17.76 -6.86 66.45
C SER A 44 -16.48 -7.60 66.89
N ARG A 45 -15.52 -6.84 67.43
CA ARG A 45 -14.31 -7.34 68.08
C ARG A 45 -14.64 -8.03 69.40
N ILE A 46 -14.09 -9.21 69.67
CA ILE A 46 -13.93 -9.76 71.01
C ILE A 46 -12.48 -10.23 71.24
N ARG A 47 -12.07 -10.07 72.49
CA ARG A 47 -10.73 -9.96 73.09
C ARG A 47 -9.89 -11.25 73.12
N THR A 48 -8.58 -10.97 73.17
CA THR A 48 -7.43 -11.71 73.71
C THR A 48 -7.66 -12.52 75.01
N ARG A 49 -7.04 -13.71 75.14
CA ARG A 49 -5.82 -14.00 75.97
C ARG A 49 -5.52 -15.53 76.07
N PRO A 50 -4.31 -15.94 76.53
CA PRO A 50 -3.55 -17.08 75.98
C PRO A 50 -3.31 -18.26 76.96
N GLY A 51 -2.73 -19.34 76.42
CA GLY A 51 -2.11 -20.48 77.13
C GLY A 51 -2.28 -21.75 76.30
N SER A 52 -1.40 -22.74 76.23
CA SER A 52 -0.06 -22.97 76.77
C SER A 52 0.40 -24.33 76.19
N SER A 53 1.67 -24.41 75.78
CA SER A 53 2.59 -25.57 75.88
C SER A 53 2.20 -26.99 75.39
N SER A 54 2.96 -27.43 74.35
CA SER A 54 3.72 -28.70 74.26
C SER A 54 3.03 -30.04 73.90
N PRO A 55 3.79 -31.09 73.47
CA PRO A 55 3.58 -31.69 72.14
C PRO A 55 3.39 -33.22 72.17
N TYR A 56 2.65 -33.79 71.22
CA TYR A 56 2.75 -35.22 70.91
C TYR A 56 2.51 -35.46 69.42
N ALA A 57 3.48 -36.12 68.78
CA ALA A 57 3.38 -36.81 67.48
C ALA A 57 2.29 -37.92 67.54
N PRO A 58 1.81 -38.56 66.43
CA PRO A 58 2.57 -38.98 65.23
C PRO A 58 1.77 -39.11 63.90
N CYS A 59 2.42 -39.75 62.91
CA CYS A 59 1.88 -40.47 61.74
C CYS A 59 1.57 -39.72 60.43
N THR A 60 2.47 -39.97 59.47
CA THR A 60 2.26 -40.30 58.05
C THR A 60 0.84 -40.20 57.46
N SER A 61 0.69 -39.37 56.44
CA SER A 61 -0.13 -39.66 55.26
C SER A 61 0.37 -38.86 54.07
N GLY A 62 0.49 -39.54 52.92
CA GLY A 62 0.89 -38.93 51.65
C GLY A 62 -0.25 -38.16 50.97
N LEU A 63 0.11 -37.66 49.78
CA LEU A 63 -0.68 -36.91 48.80
C LEU A 63 -0.90 -35.42 49.10
N LEU A 64 -0.25 -34.58 48.29
CA LEU A 64 -0.90 -33.71 47.30
C LEU A 64 0.16 -32.84 46.61
N ALA A 65 0.70 -33.31 45.47
CA ALA A 65 1.26 -32.43 44.46
C ALA A 65 0.12 -32.10 43.48
N PRO A 66 -0.42 -30.87 43.41
CA PRO A 66 -1.66 -30.67 42.67
C PRO A 66 -1.39 -30.15 41.24
N ALA A 67 -1.96 -30.89 40.28
CA ALA A 67 -2.61 -30.45 39.02
C ALA A 67 -1.84 -29.63 37.96
N ARG A 68 -0.83 -28.82 38.29
CA ARG A 68 -0.12 -27.99 37.28
C ARG A 68 0.72 -28.80 36.31
N SER A 69 1.29 -29.91 36.77
CA SER A 69 2.14 -30.82 35.97
C SER A 69 1.36 -31.57 34.89
N ALA A 70 0.15 -32.07 35.21
CA ALA A 70 -0.66 -32.86 34.29
C ALA A 70 -1.31 -32.00 33.19
N ALA A 71 -1.79 -30.79 33.52
CA ALA A 71 -2.35 -29.87 32.53
C ALA A 71 -1.29 -29.37 31.53
N ALA A 72 -0.07 -29.13 31.98
CA ALA A 72 1.05 -28.77 31.11
C ALA A 72 1.46 -29.94 30.18
N ALA A 73 1.42 -31.18 30.68
CA ALA A 73 1.71 -32.36 29.88
C ALA A 73 0.61 -32.67 28.84
N VAL A 74 -0.67 -32.45 29.17
CA VAL A 74 -1.80 -32.58 28.23
C VAL A 74 -1.77 -31.46 27.18
N ALA A 75 -1.46 -30.22 27.57
CA ALA A 75 -1.28 -29.11 26.62
C ALA A 75 -0.09 -29.34 25.67
N ALA A 76 1.02 -29.90 26.15
CA ALA A 76 2.16 -30.28 25.32
C ALA A 76 1.83 -31.43 24.35
N ALA A 77 0.90 -32.33 24.71
CA ALA A 77 0.40 -33.39 23.83
C ALA A 77 -0.61 -32.90 22.77
N MET A 78 -1.24 -31.72 22.94
CA MET A 78 -2.17 -31.10 21.98
C MET A 78 -1.52 -30.09 21.02
N ALA A 79 -0.31 -29.60 21.33
CA ALA A 79 0.40 -28.62 20.52
C ALA A 79 1.03 -29.25 19.26
N GLN A 80 0.22 -29.46 18.23
CA GLN A 80 0.62 -30.14 17.00
C GLN A 80 0.88 -29.20 15.82
N ALA A 81 0.25 -28.02 15.79
CA ALA A 81 0.32 -27.09 14.67
C ALA A 81 1.55 -26.17 14.75
N ASP A 82 2.23 -25.99 13.61
CA ASP A 82 3.36 -25.09 13.46
C ASP A 82 2.90 -23.62 13.45
N ILE A 83 1.75 -23.33 12.82
CA ILE A 83 1.26 -21.97 12.63
C ILE A 83 -0.28 -21.96 12.54
N ALA A 84 -0.92 -20.86 12.93
CA ALA A 84 -2.33 -20.63 12.67
C ALA A 84 -2.53 -19.54 11.61
N LEU A 85 -3.66 -19.61 10.90
CA LEU A 85 -4.13 -18.53 10.05
C LEU A 85 -5.60 -18.21 10.34
N ILE A 86 -5.86 -16.93 10.63
CA ILE A 86 -7.19 -16.37 10.84
C ILE A 86 -7.63 -15.65 9.57
N GLY A 87 -8.74 -16.11 8.97
CA GLY A 87 -9.36 -15.50 7.79
C GLY A 87 -9.36 -16.40 6.56
N LEU A 88 -10.48 -17.10 6.34
CA LEU A 88 -10.62 -18.11 5.28
C LEU A 88 -11.30 -17.58 4.01
N ALA A 89 -10.84 -16.42 3.53
CA ALA A 89 -11.08 -16.02 2.13
C ALA A 89 -10.12 -16.79 1.21
N VAL A 90 -10.31 -16.70 -0.12
CA VAL A 90 -9.50 -17.46 -1.11
C VAL A 90 -7.99 -17.29 -0.89
N MET A 91 -7.54 -16.06 -0.61
CA MET A 91 -6.13 -15.80 -0.28
C MET A 91 -5.63 -16.59 0.95
N GLY A 92 -6.44 -16.68 2.01
CA GLY A 92 -6.08 -17.36 3.25
C GLY A 92 -6.10 -18.88 3.10
N GLN A 93 -7.11 -19.40 2.41
CA GLN A 93 -7.20 -20.81 2.07
C GLN A 93 -5.99 -21.25 1.25
N ASN A 94 -5.65 -20.53 0.19
CA ASN A 94 -4.52 -20.86 -0.66
C ASN A 94 -3.18 -20.79 0.07
N LEU A 95 -2.99 -19.82 0.97
CA LEU A 95 -1.77 -19.73 1.77
C LEU A 95 -1.66 -20.88 2.79
N ILE A 96 -2.77 -21.31 3.39
CA ILE A 96 -2.81 -22.51 4.25
C ILE A 96 -2.41 -23.75 3.45
N LEU A 97 -3.00 -23.95 2.27
CA LEU A 97 -2.69 -25.11 1.42
C LEU A 97 -1.22 -25.09 0.97
N ASN A 98 -0.69 -23.91 0.64
CA ASN A 98 0.73 -23.75 0.32
C ASN A 98 1.62 -24.16 1.51
N MET A 99 1.34 -23.68 2.72
CA MET A 99 2.06 -24.09 3.93
C MET A 99 1.96 -25.60 4.19
N ASN A 100 0.79 -26.20 3.99
CA ASN A 100 0.59 -27.64 4.13
C ASN A 100 1.45 -28.45 3.13
N ASP A 101 1.50 -28.02 1.87
CA ASP A 101 2.30 -28.70 0.83
C ASP A 101 3.80 -28.65 1.14
N HIS A 102 4.24 -27.61 1.84
CA HIS A 102 5.61 -27.46 2.33
C HIS A 102 5.85 -28.17 3.68
N GLY A 103 4.91 -29.01 4.12
CA GLY A 103 5.07 -29.90 5.26
C GLY A 103 4.72 -29.29 6.62
N PHE A 104 4.20 -28.07 6.67
CA PHE A 104 3.79 -27.43 7.93
C PHE A 104 2.36 -27.84 8.31
N VAL A 105 2.14 -28.14 9.59
CA VAL A 105 0.79 -28.37 10.13
C VAL A 105 0.17 -27.02 10.46
N VAL A 106 -0.93 -26.67 9.79
CA VAL A 106 -1.57 -25.36 9.94
C VAL A 106 -2.90 -25.48 10.67
N CYS A 107 -3.15 -24.60 11.64
CA CYS A 107 -4.45 -24.47 12.29
C CYS A 107 -5.27 -23.35 11.62
N ALA A 108 -6.36 -23.72 10.94
CA ALA A 108 -7.29 -22.81 10.29
C ALA A 108 -8.33 -22.29 11.28
N PHE A 109 -8.54 -20.98 11.31
CA PHE A 109 -9.60 -20.35 12.09
C PHE A 109 -10.29 -19.24 11.29
N ASN A 110 -11.57 -19.02 11.57
CA ASN A 110 -12.33 -17.92 11.00
C ASN A 110 -13.42 -17.45 11.97
N ARG A 111 -13.71 -16.14 11.96
CA ARG A 111 -14.77 -15.54 12.80
C ARG A 111 -16.13 -16.24 12.63
N THR A 112 -16.49 -16.55 11.39
CA THR A 112 -17.64 -17.39 11.08
C THR A 112 -17.14 -18.82 10.99
N VAL A 113 -17.38 -19.59 12.06
CA VAL A 113 -16.79 -20.93 12.26
C VAL A 113 -17.22 -21.95 11.21
N SER A 114 -18.42 -21.83 10.62
CA SER A 114 -18.86 -22.73 9.55
C SER A 114 -17.91 -22.75 8.34
N LYS A 115 -17.18 -21.65 8.07
CA LYS A 115 -16.17 -21.60 7.01
C LYS A 115 -14.98 -22.51 7.28
N VAL A 116 -14.70 -22.82 8.55
CA VAL A 116 -13.64 -23.76 8.93
C VAL A 116 -14.06 -25.18 8.52
N ASP A 117 -15.30 -25.56 8.86
CA ASP A 117 -15.85 -26.87 8.51
C ASP A 117 -15.94 -27.05 7.00
N ASP A 118 -16.43 -26.03 6.28
CA ASP A 118 -16.52 -26.03 4.81
C ASP A 118 -15.13 -26.24 4.17
N PHE A 119 -14.12 -25.51 4.64
CA PHE A 119 -12.76 -25.60 4.11
C PHE A 119 -12.12 -26.97 4.37
N LEU A 120 -12.31 -27.54 5.56
CA LEU A 120 -11.79 -28.87 5.91
C LEU A 120 -12.50 -30.01 5.16
N ALA A 121 -13.79 -29.85 4.89
CA ALA A 121 -14.58 -30.83 4.15
C ALA A 121 -14.29 -30.80 2.64
N ASN A 122 -13.82 -29.66 2.12
CA ASN A 122 -13.57 -29.44 0.69
C ASN A 122 -12.08 -29.27 0.39
N GLU A 123 -11.59 -28.03 0.26
CA GLU A 123 -10.26 -27.73 -0.30
C GLU A 123 -9.11 -28.30 0.54
N ALA A 124 -9.26 -28.39 1.86
CA ALA A 124 -8.27 -28.96 2.77
C ALA A 124 -8.53 -30.45 3.11
N LYS A 125 -9.47 -31.12 2.44
CA LYS A 125 -9.76 -32.54 2.67
C LYS A 125 -8.54 -33.41 2.36
N GLY A 126 -8.16 -34.27 3.32
CA GLY A 126 -7.01 -35.17 3.17
C GLY A 126 -5.65 -34.50 3.39
N THR A 127 -5.64 -33.24 3.82
CA THR A 127 -4.40 -32.52 4.21
C THR A 127 -4.10 -32.70 5.70
N LYS A 128 -3.02 -32.08 6.18
CA LYS A 128 -2.65 -32.06 7.61
C LYS A 128 -3.24 -30.84 8.34
N VAL A 129 -4.11 -30.07 7.69
CA VAL A 129 -4.69 -28.86 8.26
C VAL A 129 -5.67 -29.22 9.38
N LEU A 130 -5.57 -28.51 10.49
CA LEU A 130 -6.46 -28.64 11.64
C LEU A 130 -7.46 -27.48 11.66
N GLY A 131 -8.71 -27.72 12.07
CA GLY A 131 -9.66 -26.64 12.38
C GLY A 131 -9.62 -26.24 13.85
N ALA A 132 -10.07 -25.03 14.15
CA ALA A 132 -10.47 -24.63 15.51
C ALA A 132 -11.80 -23.87 15.45
N HIS A 133 -12.60 -23.98 16.51
CA HIS A 133 -13.93 -23.36 16.63
C HIS A 133 -13.95 -22.24 17.69
N SER A 134 -12.86 -22.05 18.43
CA SER A 134 -12.62 -20.84 19.24
C SER A 134 -11.17 -20.36 19.17
N LEU A 135 -10.91 -19.12 19.61
CA LEU A 135 -9.55 -18.57 19.65
C LEU A 135 -8.67 -19.27 20.70
N GLU A 136 -9.26 -19.68 21.83
CA GLU A 136 -8.62 -20.44 22.90
C GLU A 136 -8.21 -21.83 22.39
N GLU A 137 -9.12 -22.50 21.67
CA GLU A 137 -8.83 -23.78 21.04
C GLU A 137 -7.69 -23.65 20.03
N MET A 138 -7.74 -22.64 19.16
CA MET A 138 -6.67 -22.35 18.19
C MET A 138 -5.33 -22.14 18.91
N ALA A 139 -5.29 -21.30 19.94
CA ALA A 139 -4.07 -21.01 20.71
C ALA A 139 -3.52 -22.26 21.42
N SER A 140 -4.39 -23.18 21.86
CA SER A 140 -3.98 -24.43 22.51
C SER A 140 -3.32 -25.44 21.56
N LYS A 141 -3.64 -25.39 20.26
CA LYS A 141 -3.13 -26.29 19.23
C LYS A 141 -1.75 -25.91 18.70
N LEU A 142 -1.23 -24.73 19.05
CA LEU A 142 -0.01 -24.17 18.49
C LEU A 142 1.25 -24.51 19.31
N LYS A 143 2.31 -24.91 18.60
CA LYS A 143 3.67 -25.00 19.15
C LYS A 143 4.16 -23.61 19.60
N LYS A 144 4.96 -23.57 20.67
CA LYS A 144 5.61 -22.34 21.16
C LYS A 144 6.95 -22.05 20.43
N PRO A 145 7.32 -20.77 20.22
CA PRO A 145 6.46 -19.59 20.35
C PRO A 145 5.32 -19.66 19.33
N ARG A 146 4.10 -19.31 19.76
CA ARG A 146 2.91 -19.39 18.92
C ARG A 146 3.06 -18.42 17.75
N ARG A 147 2.65 -18.87 16.56
CA ARG A 147 2.70 -18.08 15.32
C ARG A 147 1.30 -17.99 14.74
N ILE A 148 0.77 -16.78 14.61
CA ILE A 148 -0.61 -16.55 14.18
C ILE A 148 -0.61 -15.51 13.05
N ILE A 149 -1.02 -15.92 11.85
CA ILE A 149 -1.23 -15.02 10.72
C ILE A 149 -2.66 -14.49 10.75
N LEU A 150 -2.82 -13.18 10.64
CA LEU A 150 -4.09 -12.51 10.40
C LEU A 150 -4.18 -12.16 8.91
N LEU A 151 -5.13 -12.78 8.21
CA LEU A 151 -5.42 -12.47 6.81
C LEU A 151 -6.87 -12.01 6.66
N VAL A 152 -7.19 -10.95 7.40
CA VAL A 152 -8.52 -10.37 7.52
C VAL A 152 -8.59 -9.01 6.81
N LYS A 153 -9.78 -8.39 6.79
CA LYS A 153 -9.95 -7.03 6.26
C LYS A 153 -9.08 -6.08 7.09
N ALA A 154 -8.23 -5.29 6.41
CA ALA A 154 -7.41 -4.26 7.04
C ALA A 154 -8.25 -3.22 7.81
N GLY A 155 -7.63 -2.59 8.82
CA GLY A 155 -8.26 -1.64 9.74
C GLY A 155 -8.79 -2.33 11.01
N GLN A 156 -9.95 -1.88 11.50
CA GLN A 156 -10.50 -2.27 12.81
C GLN A 156 -10.55 -3.79 13.05
N ALA A 157 -10.85 -4.60 12.02
CA ALA A 157 -10.93 -6.04 12.20
C ALA A 157 -9.58 -6.68 12.61
N VAL A 158 -8.45 -6.10 12.23
CA VAL A 158 -7.12 -6.55 12.69
C VAL A 158 -6.96 -6.24 14.17
N ASP A 159 -7.30 -5.02 14.60
CA ASP A 159 -7.19 -4.60 16.00
C ASP A 159 -8.11 -5.41 16.91
N ASP A 160 -9.35 -5.65 16.51
CA ASP A 160 -10.30 -6.49 17.27
C ASP A 160 -9.78 -7.91 17.50
N PHE A 161 -9.02 -8.48 16.54
CA PHE A 161 -8.38 -9.78 16.72
C PHE A 161 -7.17 -9.71 17.63
N ILE A 162 -6.33 -8.68 17.49
CA ILE A 162 -5.18 -8.47 18.37
C ILE A 162 -5.65 -8.36 19.83
N GLU A 163 -6.68 -7.55 20.11
CA GLU A 163 -7.24 -7.37 21.46
C GLU A 163 -7.71 -8.69 22.08
N LYS A 164 -8.32 -9.58 21.29
CA LYS A 164 -8.79 -10.90 21.75
C LYS A 164 -7.66 -11.93 21.88
N LEU A 165 -6.61 -11.81 21.07
CA LEU A 165 -5.49 -12.74 21.08
C LEU A 165 -4.54 -12.47 22.25
N VAL A 166 -4.23 -11.20 22.55
CA VAL A 166 -3.25 -10.82 23.59
C VAL A 166 -3.47 -11.53 24.93
N PRO A 167 -4.69 -11.65 25.49
CA PRO A 167 -4.92 -12.37 26.75
C PRO A 167 -4.65 -13.89 26.69
N LEU A 168 -4.56 -14.47 25.49
CA LEU A 168 -4.37 -15.90 25.24
C LEU A 168 -2.92 -16.26 24.88
N LEU A 169 -2.06 -15.26 24.71
CA LEU A 169 -0.67 -15.42 24.29
C LEU A 169 0.30 -15.29 25.46
N ASP A 170 1.43 -15.98 25.33
CA ASP A 170 2.56 -15.86 26.24
C ASP A 170 3.59 -14.86 25.70
N ILE A 171 4.43 -14.32 26.59
CA ILE A 171 5.58 -13.48 26.19
C ILE A 171 6.46 -14.25 25.19
N GLY A 172 6.80 -13.61 24.07
CA GLY A 172 7.56 -14.17 22.96
C GLY A 172 6.71 -14.77 21.83
N ASP A 173 5.39 -14.87 22.01
CA ASP A 173 4.49 -15.29 20.92
C ASP A 173 4.40 -14.22 19.82
N ILE A 174 4.00 -14.66 18.62
CA ILE A 174 4.13 -13.90 17.38
C ILE A 174 2.77 -13.74 16.70
N ILE A 175 2.37 -12.49 16.48
CA ILE A 175 1.25 -12.14 15.59
C ILE A 175 1.81 -11.57 14.29
N ILE A 176 1.36 -12.10 13.15
CA ILE A 176 1.69 -11.62 11.83
C ILE A 176 0.45 -11.06 11.14
N ASP A 177 0.41 -9.76 10.85
CA ASP A 177 -0.61 -9.19 9.97
C ASP A 177 -0.16 -9.35 8.51
N GLY A 178 -0.84 -10.21 7.76
CA GLY A 178 -0.59 -10.46 6.34
C GLY A 178 -1.49 -9.64 5.40
N GLY A 179 -2.34 -8.77 5.96
CA GLY A 179 -3.29 -7.96 5.20
C GLY A 179 -2.63 -6.87 4.36
N ASN A 180 -3.46 -6.11 3.62
CA ASN A 180 -3.03 -4.85 3.01
C ASN A 180 -3.24 -3.70 4.00
N SER A 181 -2.62 -3.81 5.17
CA SER A 181 -2.75 -2.82 6.25
C SER A 181 -1.94 -1.55 5.98
N GLU A 182 -2.39 -0.45 6.57
CA GLU A 182 -1.62 0.81 6.54
C GLU A 182 -0.34 0.65 7.39
N TYR A 183 0.79 1.17 6.88
CA TYR A 183 2.07 0.99 7.56
C TYR A 183 2.11 1.73 8.92
N ARG A 184 1.37 2.84 9.07
CA ARG A 184 1.25 3.57 10.35
C ARG A 184 0.53 2.76 11.42
N ASP A 185 -0.54 2.04 11.04
CA ASP A 185 -1.20 1.09 11.94
C ASP A 185 -0.23 0.00 12.39
N THR A 186 0.64 -0.45 11.48
CA THR A 186 1.62 -1.49 11.74
C THR A 186 2.71 -0.99 12.70
N MET A 187 3.18 0.24 12.52
CA MET A 187 4.12 0.88 13.46
C MET A 187 3.51 0.98 14.85
N ARG A 188 2.25 1.45 14.96
CA ARG A 188 1.53 1.51 16.23
C ARG A 188 1.41 0.11 16.86
N ARG A 189 0.84 -0.87 16.15
CA ARG A 189 0.67 -2.25 16.63
C ARG A 189 2.00 -2.87 17.06
N CYS A 190 3.08 -2.63 16.32
CA CYS A 190 4.41 -3.13 16.64
C CYS A 190 4.92 -2.60 17.97
N ARG A 191 4.76 -1.29 18.24
CA ARG A 191 5.15 -0.66 19.51
C ARG A 191 4.27 -1.14 20.67
N ASP A 192 2.95 -1.08 20.50
CA ASP A 192 1.98 -1.45 21.54
C ASP A 192 2.13 -2.90 21.99
N LEU A 193 2.42 -3.83 21.06
CA LEU A 193 2.60 -5.25 21.38
C LEU A 193 3.96 -5.55 21.98
N LYS A 194 5.01 -4.81 21.60
CA LYS A 194 6.34 -4.94 22.20
C LYS A 194 6.31 -4.66 23.70
N GLU A 195 5.55 -3.68 24.16
CA GLU A 195 5.37 -3.38 25.60
C GLU A 195 4.73 -4.54 26.38
N LYS A 196 3.93 -5.37 25.69
CA LYS A 196 3.27 -6.55 26.25
C LYS A 196 4.10 -7.83 26.10
N GLY A 197 5.32 -7.72 25.57
CA GLY A 197 6.19 -8.86 25.29
C GLY A 197 5.73 -9.73 24.12
N ILE A 198 4.83 -9.24 23.27
CA ILE A 198 4.35 -9.95 22.07
C ILE A 198 5.10 -9.42 20.85
N LEU A 199 5.61 -10.32 20.02
CA LEU A 199 6.33 -9.97 18.81
C LEU A 199 5.32 -9.76 17.67
N PHE A 200 5.42 -8.63 16.97
CA PHE A 200 4.51 -8.30 15.87
C PHE A 200 5.27 -8.15 14.56
N VAL A 201 4.71 -8.72 13.49
CA VAL A 201 5.22 -8.61 12.12
C VAL A 201 4.09 -8.13 11.20
N GLY A 202 4.30 -7.02 10.49
CA GLY A 202 3.49 -6.65 9.35
C GLY A 202 4.14 -7.18 8.07
N SER A 203 3.44 -8.03 7.33
CA SER A 203 3.98 -8.66 6.13
C SER A 203 3.10 -8.41 4.91
N GLY A 204 3.65 -7.72 3.93
CA GLY A 204 3.03 -7.66 2.61
C GLY A 204 2.95 -9.03 1.95
N VAL A 205 1.79 -9.40 1.43
CA VAL A 205 1.60 -10.62 0.61
C VAL A 205 1.16 -10.24 -0.80
N SER A 206 1.92 -10.62 -1.83
CA SER A 206 1.60 -10.31 -3.24
C SER A 206 1.61 -11.57 -4.11
N GLY A 207 0.77 -11.56 -5.16
CA GLY A 207 0.66 -12.66 -6.14
C GLY A 207 -0.74 -13.11 -6.52
N GLY A 208 -1.77 -12.54 -5.89
CA GLY A 208 -3.14 -12.98 -6.12
C GLY A 208 -3.38 -14.41 -5.63
N GLU A 209 -4.46 -15.02 -6.12
CA GLU A 209 -4.91 -16.34 -5.66
C GLU A 209 -3.91 -17.44 -6.03
N ASP A 210 -3.42 -17.44 -7.27
CA ASP A 210 -2.41 -18.38 -7.76
C ASP A 210 -1.07 -18.20 -7.04
N GLY A 211 -0.63 -16.96 -6.86
CA GLY A 211 0.59 -16.66 -6.12
C GLY A 211 0.48 -17.16 -4.68
N ALA A 212 -0.62 -16.91 -3.97
CA ALA A 212 -0.81 -17.44 -2.61
C ALA A 212 -0.70 -18.97 -2.56
N ARG A 213 -1.21 -19.67 -3.58
CA ARG A 213 -1.28 -21.14 -3.62
C ARG A 213 0.09 -21.80 -3.87
N TYR A 214 0.91 -21.23 -4.76
CA TYR A 214 2.13 -21.89 -5.25
C TYR A 214 3.43 -21.16 -4.91
N GLY A 215 3.36 -19.88 -4.53
CA GLY A 215 4.54 -19.08 -4.24
C GLY A 215 4.26 -17.59 -4.26
N PRO A 216 3.88 -16.97 -3.14
CA PRO A 216 3.68 -15.53 -3.09
C PRO A 216 5.02 -14.83 -2.92
N SER A 217 5.03 -13.52 -3.18
CA SER A 217 6.04 -12.62 -2.64
C SER A 217 5.63 -12.22 -1.21
N LEU A 218 6.55 -12.35 -0.25
CA LEU A 218 6.32 -12.05 1.16
C LEU A 218 7.32 -11.01 1.65
N MET A 219 6.83 -9.93 2.25
CA MET A 219 7.61 -8.76 2.63
C MET A 219 7.49 -8.49 4.14
N PRO A 220 8.03 -9.36 5.01
CA PRO A 220 7.91 -9.21 6.47
C PRO A 220 8.78 -8.08 7.02
N GLY A 221 8.19 -7.22 7.85
CA GLY A 221 8.88 -6.26 8.70
C GLY A 221 8.17 -6.11 10.05
N GLY A 222 8.82 -5.50 11.04
CA GLY A 222 8.26 -5.39 12.39
C GLY A 222 9.31 -5.61 13.48
N ASN A 223 8.99 -6.47 14.44
CA ASN A 223 9.93 -6.88 15.47
C ASN A 223 10.86 -7.99 14.96
N LYS A 224 12.15 -7.67 14.78
CA LYS A 224 13.15 -8.57 14.19
C LYS A 224 13.39 -9.86 14.98
N GLU A 225 13.09 -9.88 16.28
CA GLU A 225 13.18 -11.09 17.11
C GLU A 225 12.22 -12.20 16.62
N ALA A 226 11.13 -11.85 15.92
CA ALA A 226 10.22 -12.84 15.35
C ALA A 226 10.82 -13.56 14.12
N TRP A 227 11.78 -12.94 13.42
CA TRP A 227 12.24 -13.41 12.11
C TRP A 227 12.77 -14.85 12.13
N PRO A 228 13.66 -15.26 13.05
CA PRO A 228 14.17 -16.63 13.09
C PRO A 228 13.06 -17.69 13.25
N HIS A 229 11.94 -17.34 13.90
CA HIS A 229 10.83 -18.25 14.18
C HIS A 229 9.87 -18.44 13.00
N ILE A 230 9.81 -17.47 12.09
CA ILE A 230 8.93 -17.48 10.91
C ILE A 230 9.68 -17.71 9.59
N LYS A 231 11.00 -17.47 9.57
CA LYS A 231 11.85 -17.52 8.36
C LYS A 231 11.67 -18.82 7.57
N ALA A 232 11.71 -19.98 8.22
CA ALA A 232 11.59 -21.27 7.54
C ALA A 232 10.24 -21.44 6.83
N ILE A 233 9.14 -21.00 7.45
CA ILE A 233 7.81 -21.06 6.86
C ILE A 233 7.72 -20.08 5.69
N PHE A 234 8.07 -18.82 5.94
CA PHE A 234 7.92 -17.73 4.98
C PHE A 234 8.80 -17.94 3.75
N GLN A 235 10.08 -18.25 3.95
CA GLN A 235 10.98 -18.56 2.84
C GLN A 235 10.66 -19.90 2.21
N GLY A 236 10.09 -20.87 2.93
CA GLY A 236 9.63 -22.14 2.36
C GLY A 236 8.54 -21.91 1.31
N ILE A 237 7.45 -21.26 1.71
CA ILE A 237 6.26 -21.08 0.86
C ILE A 237 6.39 -19.99 -0.21
N ALA A 238 7.32 -19.04 -0.06
CA ALA A 238 7.50 -17.95 -1.01
C ALA A 238 7.91 -18.45 -2.41
N ALA A 239 7.58 -17.68 -3.45
CA ALA A 239 8.13 -17.91 -4.79
C ALA A 239 9.66 -18.03 -4.76
N LYS A 240 10.21 -18.81 -5.69
CA LYS A 240 11.65 -18.93 -5.91
C LYS A 240 11.98 -18.35 -7.27
N VAL A 241 13.07 -17.58 -7.36
CA VAL A 241 13.63 -17.18 -8.65
C VAL A 241 14.44 -18.34 -9.25
N GLY A 242 14.80 -18.27 -10.54
CA GLY A 242 15.46 -19.38 -11.24
C GLY A 242 16.79 -19.86 -10.62
N THR A 243 17.44 -19.02 -9.81
CA THR A 243 18.67 -19.30 -9.05
C THR A 243 18.41 -19.93 -7.66
N GLY A 244 17.15 -20.10 -7.27
CA GLY A 244 16.74 -20.79 -6.04
C GLY A 244 16.48 -19.89 -4.84
N GLU A 245 16.73 -18.58 -4.92
CA GLU A 245 16.49 -17.67 -3.79
C GLU A 245 14.98 -17.43 -3.57
N PRO A 246 14.53 -17.36 -2.30
CA PRO A 246 13.17 -16.99 -1.97
C PRO A 246 12.89 -15.51 -2.24
N CYS A 247 11.73 -15.23 -2.84
CA CYS A 247 11.13 -13.90 -2.92
C CYS A 247 10.55 -13.47 -1.55
N CYS A 248 11.35 -13.66 -0.50
CA CYS A 248 11.04 -13.31 0.87
C CYS A 248 12.33 -13.15 1.67
N ASP A 249 12.50 -11.97 2.28
CA ASP A 249 13.52 -11.71 3.27
C ASP A 249 13.02 -10.64 4.28
N TRP A 250 13.76 -10.46 5.37
CA TRP A 250 13.44 -9.44 6.36
C TRP A 250 13.60 -8.03 5.76
N VAL A 251 12.52 -7.28 5.70
CA VAL A 251 12.48 -5.94 5.09
C VAL A 251 13.11 -4.89 6.00
N GLY A 252 12.73 -4.87 7.28
CA GLY A 252 13.10 -3.82 8.21
C GLY A 252 12.17 -3.73 9.42
N ASP A 253 12.37 -2.68 10.21
CA ASP A 253 11.68 -2.48 11.48
C ASP A 253 10.23 -1.99 11.30
N GLU A 254 9.41 -2.22 12.33
CA GLU A 254 8.06 -1.66 12.47
C GLU A 254 7.16 -1.85 11.23
N GLY A 255 6.82 -0.76 10.54
CA GLY A 255 5.92 -0.74 9.38
C GLY A 255 6.58 -1.05 8.04
N ALA A 256 7.89 -1.32 8.01
CA ALA A 256 8.66 -1.38 6.76
C ALA A 256 8.11 -2.39 5.74
N GLY A 257 7.68 -3.58 6.20
CA GLY A 257 7.11 -4.61 5.32
C GLY A 257 5.84 -4.16 4.59
N HIS A 258 4.91 -3.53 5.32
CA HIS A 258 3.70 -2.97 4.73
C HIS A 258 3.96 -1.71 3.91
N PHE A 259 4.96 -0.90 4.27
CA PHE A 259 5.36 0.26 3.45
C PHE A 259 5.91 -0.20 2.09
N VAL A 260 6.81 -1.19 2.06
CA VAL A 260 7.31 -1.79 0.82
C VAL A 260 6.16 -2.37 -0.02
N LYS A 261 5.19 -3.04 0.61
CA LYS A 261 4.02 -3.55 -0.10
C LYS A 261 3.13 -2.46 -0.70
N MET A 262 2.96 -1.35 0.02
CA MET A 262 2.23 -0.19 -0.48
C MET A 262 2.93 0.37 -1.74
N VAL A 263 4.24 0.59 -1.68
CA VAL A 263 5.03 1.09 -2.82
C VAL A 263 4.98 0.12 -4.00
N HIS A 264 5.06 -1.20 -3.77
CA HIS A 264 4.83 -2.22 -4.80
C HIS A 264 3.50 -2.00 -5.52
N ASN A 265 2.39 -1.76 -4.80
CA ASN A 265 1.10 -1.51 -5.43
C ASN A 265 1.05 -0.16 -6.17
N GLY A 266 1.78 0.85 -5.72
CA GLY A 266 1.96 2.09 -6.49
C GLY A 266 2.65 1.82 -7.83
N ILE A 267 3.77 1.08 -7.81
CA ILE A 267 4.51 0.69 -9.01
C ILE A 267 3.63 -0.15 -9.94
N GLU A 268 2.83 -1.08 -9.40
CA GLU A 268 1.86 -1.87 -10.17
C GLU A 268 0.88 -0.97 -10.94
N TYR A 269 0.40 0.12 -10.33
CA TYR A 269 -0.50 1.06 -10.99
C TYR A 269 0.22 1.79 -12.13
N GLY A 270 1.47 2.19 -11.91
CA GLY A 270 2.32 2.80 -12.94
C GLY A 270 2.54 1.87 -14.13
N ASP A 271 2.97 0.63 -13.89
CA ASP A 271 3.23 -0.36 -14.96
C ASP A 271 1.98 -0.64 -15.79
N MET A 272 0.81 -0.82 -15.15
CA MET A 272 -0.46 -1.03 -15.86
C MET A 272 -0.82 0.18 -16.73
N GLN A 273 -0.68 1.40 -16.20
CA GLN A 273 -1.04 2.62 -16.93
C GLN A 273 -0.11 2.86 -18.13
N LEU A 274 1.19 2.61 -17.98
CA LEU A 274 2.15 2.69 -19.08
C LEU A 274 1.82 1.70 -20.20
N ILE A 275 1.43 0.47 -19.86
CA ILE A 275 0.98 -0.53 -20.84
C ILE A 275 -0.30 -0.07 -21.55
N CYS A 276 -1.25 0.54 -20.83
CA CYS A 276 -2.45 1.12 -21.42
C CYS A 276 -2.14 2.25 -22.40
N GLU A 277 -1.16 3.10 -22.12
CA GLU A 277 -0.72 4.18 -23.02
C GLU A 277 -0.08 3.63 -24.28
N ALA A 278 0.77 2.60 -24.17
CA ALA A 278 1.33 1.90 -25.32
C ALA A 278 0.22 1.28 -26.20
N TYR A 279 -0.75 0.60 -25.58
CA TYR A 279 -1.93 0.06 -26.27
C TYR A 279 -2.74 1.17 -26.99
N HIS A 280 -2.95 2.32 -26.35
CA HIS A 280 -3.72 3.41 -26.92
C HIS A 280 -3.03 4.01 -28.16
N LEU A 281 -1.71 4.16 -28.14
CA LEU A 281 -0.92 4.60 -29.29
C LEU A 281 -0.99 3.59 -30.44
N MET A 282 -0.86 2.29 -30.16
CA MET A 282 -1.00 1.26 -31.20
C MET A 282 -2.40 1.27 -31.83
N ARG A 283 -3.44 1.42 -31.00
CA ARG A 283 -4.84 1.37 -31.46
C ARG A 283 -5.19 2.60 -32.29
N ASP A 284 -4.86 3.80 -31.82
CA ASP A 284 -5.41 5.03 -32.40
C ASP A 284 -4.43 5.76 -33.32
N VAL A 285 -3.11 5.60 -33.15
CA VAL A 285 -2.10 6.17 -34.08
C VAL A 285 -1.75 5.17 -35.18
N LEU A 286 -1.46 3.92 -34.83
CA LEU A 286 -1.08 2.89 -35.80
C LEU A 286 -2.28 2.14 -36.42
N CYS A 287 -3.49 2.35 -35.88
CA CYS A 287 -4.72 1.67 -36.29
C CYS A 287 -4.59 0.14 -36.29
N MET A 288 -3.87 -0.43 -35.30
CA MET A 288 -3.62 -1.87 -35.21
C MET A 288 -4.86 -2.64 -34.71
N GLY A 289 -5.08 -3.82 -35.27
CA GLY A 289 -6.07 -4.78 -34.77
C GLY A 289 -5.63 -5.44 -33.46
N HIS A 290 -6.57 -6.01 -32.70
CA HIS A 290 -6.28 -6.66 -31.41
C HIS A 290 -5.29 -7.82 -31.52
N ALA A 291 -5.39 -8.63 -32.58
CA ALA A 291 -4.46 -9.72 -32.85
C ALA A 291 -3.04 -9.22 -33.16
N GLU A 292 -2.91 -8.10 -33.88
CA GLU A 292 -1.60 -7.50 -34.17
C GLU A 292 -0.96 -6.90 -32.92
N MET A 293 -1.75 -6.21 -32.09
CA MET A 293 -1.29 -5.68 -30.81
C MET A 293 -0.87 -6.80 -29.86
N ALA A 294 -1.64 -7.89 -29.80
CA ALA A 294 -1.29 -9.05 -29.00
C ALA A 294 0.08 -9.62 -29.41
N LYS A 295 0.29 -9.79 -30.72
CA LYS A 295 1.59 -10.25 -31.25
C LYS A 295 2.72 -9.28 -30.89
N ALA A 296 2.48 -7.97 -30.97
CA ALA A 296 3.47 -6.98 -30.55
C ALA A 296 3.87 -7.13 -29.08
N PHE A 297 2.89 -7.28 -28.18
CA PHE A 297 3.16 -7.52 -26.75
C PHE A 297 3.85 -8.88 -26.50
N GLU A 298 3.53 -9.95 -27.25
CA GLU A 298 4.27 -11.22 -27.19
C GLU A 298 5.74 -11.05 -27.57
N GLU A 299 6.03 -10.30 -28.65
CA GLU A 299 7.40 -10.02 -29.04
C GLU A 299 8.12 -9.14 -28.01
N TRP A 300 7.44 -8.15 -27.44
CA TRP A 300 8.01 -7.32 -26.38
C TRP A 300 8.33 -8.14 -25.13
N ASN A 301 7.54 -9.17 -24.83
CA ASN A 301 7.79 -10.07 -23.70
C ASN A 301 9.05 -10.94 -23.87
N LYS A 302 9.67 -10.94 -25.06
CA LYS A 302 10.95 -11.62 -25.34
C LYS A 302 12.15 -10.68 -25.24
N THR A 303 11.94 -9.43 -24.82
CA THR A 303 12.95 -8.36 -24.74
C THR A 303 13.17 -7.93 -23.28
N GLU A 304 13.70 -6.74 -23.04
CA GLU A 304 13.88 -6.16 -21.70
C GLU A 304 12.55 -5.93 -20.95
N LEU A 305 11.42 -5.98 -21.67
CA LEU A 305 10.06 -5.86 -21.12
C LEU A 305 9.46 -7.18 -20.64
N ASP A 306 10.19 -8.31 -20.68
CA ASP A 306 9.77 -9.60 -20.12
C ASP A 306 9.21 -9.42 -18.69
N SER A 307 7.88 -9.56 -18.59
CA SER A 307 7.14 -9.36 -17.36
C SER A 307 5.75 -9.99 -17.43
N PHE A 308 5.23 -10.35 -16.25
CA PHE A 308 3.90 -10.93 -16.15
C PHE A 308 2.80 -10.01 -16.70
N LEU A 309 2.89 -8.70 -16.46
CA LEU A 309 1.89 -7.75 -16.95
C LEU A 309 1.87 -7.65 -18.48
N ILE A 310 3.01 -7.76 -19.15
CA ILE A 310 3.08 -7.79 -20.62
C ILE A 310 2.51 -9.11 -21.15
N GLU A 311 2.86 -10.24 -20.53
CA GLU A 311 2.34 -11.57 -20.86
C GLU A 311 0.80 -11.61 -20.80
N ILE A 312 0.20 -11.22 -19.68
CA ILE A 312 -1.26 -11.24 -19.54
C ILE A 312 -1.93 -10.23 -20.47
N THR A 313 -1.27 -9.11 -20.79
CA THR A 313 -1.80 -8.13 -21.75
C THR A 313 -1.93 -8.74 -23.14
N ALA A 314 -0.91 -9.50 -23.58
CA ALA A 314 -1.00 -10.23 -24.84
C ALA A 314 -2.15 -11.25 -24.82
N ASN A 315 -2.33 -11.99 -23.72
CA ASN A 315 -3.40 -12.98 -23.59
C ASN A 315 -4.80 -12.33 -23.58
N ILE A 316 -4.96 -11.22 -22.87
CA ILE A 316 -6.20 -10.43 -22.82
C ILE A 316 -6.57 -9.91 -24.22
N LEU A 317 -5.60 -9.42 -24.98
CA LEU A 317 -5.83 -8.90 -26.33
C LEU A 317 -6.27 -10.00 -27.32
N LYS A 318 -5.87 -11.25 -27.14
CA LYS A 318 -6.29 -12.40 -27.98
C LYS A 318 -7.63 -12.99 -27.56
N PHE A 319 -8.08 -12.72 -26.33
CA PHE A 319 -9.23 -13.41 -25.76
C PHE A 319 -10.51 -13.08 -26.53
N GLN A 320 -11.17 -14.12 -27.03
CA GLN A 320 -12.46 -14.04 -27.70
C GLN A 320 -13.57 -14.46 -26.73
N ASP A 321 -14.65 -13.70 -26.78
CA ASP A 321 -15.90 -14.00 -26.06
C ASP A 321 -16.70 -15.09 -26.80
N ALA A 322 -17.79 -15.56 -26.20
CA ALA A 322 -18.63 -16.64 -26.73
C ALA A 322 -19.23 -16.33 -28.12
N ASP A 323 -19.30 -15.06 -28.52
CA ASP A 323 -19.75 -14.62 -29.85
C ASP A 323 -18.63 -14.55 -30.91
N GLY A 324 -17.42 -15.01 -30.58
CA GLY A 324 -16.24 -14.99 -31.45
C GLY A 324 -15.58 -13.63 -31.62
N LYS A 325 -16.07 -12.57 -30.94
CA LYS A 325 -15.45 -11.23 -30.95
C LYS A 325 -14.52 -11.06 -29.75
N HIS A 326 -13.51 -10.21 -29.88
CA HIS A 326 -12.62 -9.89 -28.77
C HIS A 326 -13.40 -9.33 -27.57
N LEU A 327 -13.09 -9.80 -26.36
CA LEU A 327 -13.80 -9.39 -25.15
C LEU A 327 -13.41 -7.98 -24.69
N LEU A 328 -12.13 -7.60 -24.81
CA LEU A 328 -11.59 -6.34 -24.28
C LEU A 328 -12.40 -5.09 -24.72
N PRO A 329 -12.79 -4.92 -26.00
CA PRO A 329 -13.63 -3.78 -26.42
C PRO A 329 -14.99 -3.68 -25.75
N LYS A 330 -15.50 -4.77 -25.14
CA LYS A 330 -16.80 -4.81 -24.46
C LYS A 330 -16.71 -4.41 -22.98
N ILE A 331 -15.51 -4.36 -22.43
CA ILE A 331 -15.29 -4.05 -21.01
C ILE A 331 -15.47 -2.53 -20.80
N ARG A 332 -16.23 -2.15 -19.75
CA ARG A 332 -16.39 -0.75 -19.36
C ARG A 332 -15.04 -0.17 -18.92
N ASP A 333 -14.63 0.94 -19.53
CA ASP A 333 -13.40 1.68 -19.27
C ASP A 333 -13.50 2.55 -17.99
N SER A 334 -13.79 1.91 -16.86
CA SER A 334 -13.88 2.53 -15.53
C SER A 334 -13.07 1.70 -14.53
N ALA A 335 -11.82 2.11 -14.29
CA ALA A 335 -10.88 1.36 -13.47
C ALA A 335 -11.15 1.56 -11.97
N GLY A 336 -11.51 0.47 -11.28
CA GLY A 336 -11.60 0.48 -9.82
C GLY A 336 -10.22 0.58 -9.16
N GLN A 337 -10.22 0.97 -7.88
CA GLN A 337 -9.03 0.93 -7.02
C GLN A 337 -9.43 0.63 -5.57
N LYS A 338 -8.60 -0.13 -4.87
CA LYS A 338 -8.81 -0.51 -3.46
C LYS A 338 -8.11 0.42 -2.46
N GLY A 339 -7.54 1.53 -2.93
CA GLY A 339 -6.92 2.58 -2.11
C GLY A 339 -5.39 2.48 -1.94
N THR A 340 -4.79 1.30 -2.08
CA THR A 340 -3.34 1.10 -1.82
C THR A 340 -2.43 1.89 -2.76
N GLY A 341 -2.80 2.03 -4.05
CA GLY A 341 -2.06 2.88 -4.99
C GLY A 341 -2.10 4.36 -4.59
N LYS A 342 -3.24 4.85 -4.09
CA LYS A 342 -3.42 6.23 -3.61
C LYS A 342 -2.49 6.53 -2.42
N TRP A 343 -2.31 5.58 -1.50
CA TRP A 343 -1.44 5.77 -0.34
C TRP A 343 0.02 5.97 -0.72
N THR A 344 0.50 5.37 -1.82
CA THR A 344 1.86 5.63 -2.32
C THR A 344 2.01 7.08 -2.75
N ALA A 345 1.06 7.60 -3.54
CA ALA A 345 1.07 8.99 -3.99
C ALA A 345 0.90 9.98 -2.82
N ILE A 346 0.04 9.67 -1.85
CA ILE A 346 -0.11 10.50 -0.63
C ILE A 346 1.19 10.51 0.17
N SER A 347 1.81 9.35 0.41
CA SER A 347 3.08 9.28 1.16
C SER A 347 4.18 10.06 0.46
N ALA A 348 4.24 10.01 -0.87
CA ALA A 348 5.18 10.81 -1.65
C ALA A 348 4.98 12.32 -1.43
N LEU A 349 3.73 12.79 -1.40
CA LEU A 349 3.41 14.18 -1.09
C LEU A 349 3.76 14.56 0.36
N GLU A 350 3.44 13.70 1.33
CA GLU A 350 3.75 13.91 2.74
C GLU A 350 5.26 14.02 3.00
N TYR A 351 6.07 13.20 2.31
CA TYR A 351 7.53 13.15 2.47
C TYR A 351 8.31 13.98 1.44
N GLY A 352 7.63 14.78 0.62
CA GLY A 352 8.28 15.67 -0.35
C GLY A 352 9.08 14.94 -1.44
N VAL A 353 8.66 13.75 -1.85
CA VAL A 353 9.33 12.94 -2.88
C VAL A 353 8.57 13.03 -4.21
N PRO A 354 9.24 13.33 -5.34
CA PRO A 354 8.60 13.52 -6.64
C PRO A 354 8.22 12.18 -7.33
N VAL A 355 7.26 11.44 -6.75
CA VAL A 355 6.75 10.17 -7.32
C VAL A 355 5.61 10.44 -8.31
N THR A 356 5.94 11.18 -9.37
CA THR A 356 4.95 11.77 -10.27
C THR A 356 4.20 10.73 -11.10
N LEU A 357 4.86 9.67 -11.57
CA LEU A 357 4.25 8.68 -12.46
C LEU A 357 3.15 7.89 -11.77
N ILE A 358 3.39 7.46 -10.52
CA ILE A 358 2.39 6.75 -9.72
C ILE A 358 1.22 7.69 -9.38
N GLY A 359 1.49 8.97 -9.11
CA GLY A 359 0.45 9.99 -8.93
C GLY A 359 -0.46 10.10 -10.15
N GLU A 360 0.12 10.25 -11.34
CA GLU A 360 -0.63 10.28 -12.61
C GLU A 360 -1.39 8.98 -12.88
N ALA A 361 -0.81 7.81 -12.57
CA ALA A 361 -1.50 6.54 -12.72
C ALA A 361 -2.74 6.43 -11.81
N VAL A 362 -2.69 6.99 -10.61
CA VAL A 362 -3.86 7.09 -9.72
C VAL A 362 -4.90 8.05 -10.29
N PHE A 363 -4.48 9.23 -10.76
CA PHE A 363 -5.40 10.21 -11.37
C PHE A 363 -6.03 9.72 -12.67
N ALA A 364 -5.32 8.94 -13.48
CA ALA A 364 -5.86 8.31 -14.69
C ALA A 364 -7.01 7.35 -14.35
N ARG A 365 -6.92 6.59 -13.25
CA ARG A 365 -8.05 5.77 -12.76
C ARG A 365 -9.24 6.63 -12.33
N CYS A 366 -8.99 7.71 -11.60
CA CYS A 366 -10.03 8.69 -11.25
C CYS A 366 -10.71 9.26 -12.50
N LEU A 367 -9.95 9.68 -13.51
CA LEU A 367 -10.46 10.18 -14.78
C LEU A 367 -11.31 9.14 -15.52
N SER A 368 -10.88 7.87 -15.52
CA SER A 368 -11.65 6.79 -16.15
C SER A 368 -13.02 6.58 -15.48
N SER A 369 -13.11 6.82 -14.17
CA SER A 369 -14.34 6.68 -13.38
C SER A 369 -15.40 7.74 -13.73
N LEU A 370 -14.98 8.89 -14.26
CA LEU A 370 -15.86 9.96 -14.77
C LEU A 370 -16.44 9.59 -16.15
N LYS A 371 -16.89 8.34 -16.33
CA LYS A 371 -17.26 7.81 -17.65
C LYS A 371 -18.38 8.61 -18.31
N ASP A 372 -19.45 8.90 -17.58
CA ASP A 372 -20.61 9.58 -18.13
C ASP A 372 -20.27 11.04 -18.47
N GLU A 373 -19.44 11.69 -17.65
CA GLU A 373 -18.92 13.03 -17.92
C GLU A 373 -18.04 13.06 -19.17
N ARG A 374 -17.13 12.08 -19.34
CA ARG A 374 -16.31 11.94 -20.56
C ARG A 374 -17.16 11.74 -21.81
N ILE A 375 -18.26 10.99 -21.75
CA ILE A 375 -19.21 10.84 -22.87
C ILE A 375 -19.85 12.19 -23.24
N GLN A 376 -20.17 13.04 -22.26
CA GLN A 376 -20.71 14.37 -22.55
C GLN A 376 -19.64 15.31 -23.11
N ALA A 377 -18.43 15.27 -22.53
CA ALA A 377 -17.31 16.08 -22.96
C ALA A 377 -16.90 15.76 -24.41
N SER A 378 -16.88 14.48 -24.82
CA SER A 378 -16.48 14.07 -26.17
C SER A 378 -17.38 14.59 -27.29
N LYS A 379 -18.59 15.05 -26.97
CA LYS A 379 -19.53 15.66 -27.93
C LYS A 379 -19.31 17.17 -28.12
N LYS A 380 -18.58 17.80 -27.20
CA LYS A 380 -18.43 19.26 -27.13
C LYS A 380 -16.99 19.72 -27.31
N LEU A 381 -16.03 19.00 -26.72
CA LEU A 381 -14.61 19.31 -26.80
C LEU A 381 -14.01 18.66 -28.04
N LYS A 382 -13.29 19.45 -28.83
CA LYS A 382 -12.60 18.99 -30.04
C LYS A 382 -11.14 18.70 -29.74
N GLY A 383 -10.63 17.59 -30.29
CA GLY A 383 -9.21 17.29 -30.34
C GLY A 383 -8.52 17.95 -31.55
N PRO A 384 -7.23 17.65 -31.77
CA PRO A 384 -6.53 18.07 -32.98
C PRO A 384 -7.16 17.46 -34.24
N GLN A 385 -6.78 17.99 -35.41
CA GLN A 385 -7.22 17.45 -36.67
C GLN A 385 -6.72 16.01 -36.83
N ASN A 386 -7.62 15.11 -37.24
CA ASN A 386 -7.27 13.71 -37.45
C ASN A 386 -6.45 13.57 -38.74
N VAL A 387 -5.12 13.58 -38.59
CA VAL A 387 -4.19 13.32 -39.68
C VAL A 387 -3.75 11.86 -39.55
N PRO A 388 -3.97 11.01 -40.57
CA PRO A 388 -3.47 9.64 -40.57
C PRO A 388 -1.96 9.61 -40.32
N PHE A 389 -1.48 8.62 -39.59
CA PHE A 389 -0.05 8.47 -39.35
C PHE A 389 0.69 8.16 -40.67
N GLU A 390 1.54 9.08 -41.10
CA GLU A 390 2.40 8.95 -42.28
C GLU A 390 3.83 8.60 -41.83
N GLY A 391 4.10 7.32 -41.62
CA GLY A 391 5.42 6.84 -41.22
C GLY A 391 5.53 5.32 -41.23
N ASP A 392 6.73 4.80 -41.00
CA ASP A 392 6.93 3.36 -40.86
C ASP A 392 6.32 2.86 -39.53
N LYS A 393 5.25 2.07 -39.62
CA LYS A 393 4.56 1.50 -38.46
C LYS A 393 5.50 0.66 -37.60
N LYS A 394 6.46 -0.06 -38.21
CA LYS A 394 7.39 -0.92 -37.46
C LYS A 394 8.35 -0.09 -36.62
N SER A 395 8.93 0.97 -37.20
CA SER A 395 9.78 1.92 -36.48
C SER A 395 9.03 2.61 -35.36
N PHE A 396 7.80 3.07 -35.59
CA PHE A 396 7.03 3.73 -34.54
C PHE A 396 6.58 2.76 -33.43
N LEU A 397 6.30 1.49 -33.77
CA LEU A 397 6.04 0.46 -32.77
C LEU A 397 7.25 0.22 -31.85
N GLU A 398 8.46 0.21 -32.40
CA GLU A 398 9.70 0.17 -31.59
C GLU A 398 9.88 1.46 -30.76
N ASP A 399 9.49 2.61 -31.29
CA ASP A 399 9.50 3.86 -30.52
C ASP A 399 8.59 3.79 -29.30
N ILE A 400 7.37 3.23 -29.44
CA ILE A 400 6.44 3.00 -28.32
C ILE A 400 7.06 2.03 -27.31
N ARG A 401 7.69 0.94 -27.77
CA ARG A 401 8.34 -0.05 -26.88
C ARG A 401 9.41 0.61 -26.01
N LYS A 402 10.28 1.41 -26.63
CA LYS A 402 11.35 2.14 -25.94
C LYS A 402 10.81 3.24 -25.01
N ALA A 403 9.74 3.92 -25.41
CA ALA A 403 9.05 4.90 -24.56
C ALA A 403 8.48 4.24 -23.29
N LEU A 404 7.85 3.08 -23.44
CA LEU A 404 7.35 2.26 -22.34
C LEU A 404 8.50 1.85 -21.41
N TYR A 405 9.60 1.34 -21.96
CA TYR A 405 10.75 0.91 -21.18
C TYR A 405 11.42 2.04 -20.39
N ALA A 406 11.70 3.18 -21.04
CA ALA A 406 12.27 4.35 -20.38
C ALA A 406 11.36 4.88 -19.26
N SER A 407 10.05 4.99 -19.53
CA SER A 407 9.08 5.47 -18.53
C SER A 407 8.96 4.51 -17.34
N LYS A 408 9.05 3.20 -17.59
CA LYS A 408 9.12 2.18 -16.53
C LYS A 408 10.34 2.39 -15.65
N ILE A 409 11.53 2.63 -16.22
CA ILE A 409 12.74 2.95 -15.45
C ILE A 409 12.52 4.16 -14.53
N ILE A 410 11.89 5.22 -15.04
CA ILE A 410 11.57 6.40 -14.23
C ILE A 410 10.65 6.08 -13.05
N SER A 411 9.57 5.32 -13.28
CA SER A 411 8.64 4.92 -12.22
C SER A 411 9.34 4.18 -11.08
N TYR A 412 10.22 3.23 -11.41
CA TYR A 412 10.96 2.48 -10.40
C TYR A 412 12.01 3.36 -9.71
N ALA A 413 12.72 4.24 -10.43
CA ALA A 413 13.62 5.21 -9.83
C ALA A 413 12.90 6.06 -8.77
N GLN A 414 11.72 6.58 -9.10
CA GLN A 414 10.87 7.33 -8.17
C GLN A 414 10.40 6.48 -6.98
N GLY A 415 9.98 5.24 -7.21
CA GLY A 415 9.57 4.32 -6.14
C GLY A 415 10.70 4.02 -5.15
N PHE A 416 11.92 3.78 -5.63
CA PHE A 416 13.09 3.56 -4.77
C PHE A 416 13.56 4.84 -4.06
N MET A 417 13.38 6.03 -4.67
CA MET A 417 13.58 7.30 -3.95
C MET A 417 12.62 7.43 -2.76
N LEU A 418 11.36 7.02 -2.91
CA LEU A 418 10.38 7.04 -1.83
C LEU A 418 10.76 6.07 -0.71
N LEU A 419 11.19 4.85 -1.05
CA LEU A 419 11.71 3.89 -0.06
C LEU A 419 12.91 4.47 0.71
N ARG A 420 13.82 5.17 0.02
CA ARG A 420 14.96 5.84 0.66
C ARG A 420 14.56 6.98 1.59
N GLN A 421 13.60 7.81 1.18
CA GLN A 421 13.10 8.87 2.05
C GLN A 421 12.43 8.28 3.30
N ALA A 422 11.58 7.27 3.14
CA ALA A 422 10.94 6.61 4.28
C ALA A 422 11.97 5.97 5.24
N ALA A 423 13.04 5.36 4.71
CA ALA A 423 14.14 4.87 5.52
C ALA A 423 14.79 5.98 6.36
N THR A 424 14.94 7.18 5.79
CA THR A 424 15.49 8.36 6.48
C THR A 424 14.54 8.88 7.56
N GLU A 425 13.25 9.05 7.23
CA GLU A 425 12.23 9.57 8.15
C GLU A 425 12.02 8.68 9.38
N PHE A 426 12.07 7.36 9.20
CA PHE A 426 11.77 6.39 10.25
C PHE A 426 13.00 5.70 10.85
N GLY A 427 14.20 6.03 10.37
CA GLY A 427 15.44 5.37 10.80
C GLY A 427 15.50 3.88 10.45
N TRP A 428 14.80 3.43 9.42
CA TRP A 428 14.82 2.03 8.99
C TRP A 428 16.08 1.73 8.18
N THR A 429 16.64 0.53 8.39
CA THR A 429 17.68 -0.01 7.50
C THR A 429 17.03 -0.90 6.45
N LEU A 430 16.83 -0.38 5.24
CA LEU A 430 16.21 -1.12 4.15
C LEU A 430 17.24 -1.75 3.21
N ASN A 431 17.08 -3.03 2.90
CA ASN A 431 17.87 -3.71 1.86
C ASN A 431 17.18 -3.56 0.49
N TYR A 432 17.58 -2.56 -0.30
CA TYR A 432 16.98 -2.29 -1.61
C TYR A 432 17.16 -3.44 -2.61
N GLY A 433 18.32 -4.11 -2.61
CA GLY A 433 18.56 -5.31 -3.42
C GLY A 433 17.64 -6.47 -3.00
N GLY A 434 17.44 -6.65 -1.70
CA GLY A 434 16.49 -7.61 -1.14
C GLY A 434 15.03 -7.30 -1.52
N ILE A 435 14.64 -6.02 -1.50
CA ILE A 435 13.30 -5.57 -1.94
C ILE A 435 13.11 -5.89 -3.43
N ALA A 436 14.10 -5.60 -4.27
CA ALA A 436 14.06 -5.94 -5.70
C ALA A 436 13.95 -7.46 -5.91
N LEU A 437 14.66 -8.27 -5.13
CA LEU A 437 14.54 -9.73 -5.14
C LEU A 437 13.13 -10.18 -4.74
N MET A 438 12.56 -9.64 -3.66
CA MET A 438 11.21 -9.97 -3.21
C MET A 438 10.17 -9.69 -4.28
N TRP A 439 10.35 -8.66 -5.11
CA TRP A 439 9.45 -8.35 -6.22
C TRP A 439 9.73 -9.19 -7.48
N ARG A 440 10.85 -9.91 -7.58
CA ARG A 440 11.27 -10.59 -8.80
C ARG A 440 10.40 -11.80 -9.17
N GLY A 441 9.73 -12.41 -8.21
CA GLY A 441 8.84 -13.56 -8.41
C GLY A 441 7.67 -13.53 -7.45
N GLY A 442 6.61 -14.29 -7.76
CA GLY A 442 5.40 -14.39 -6.94
C GLY A 442 4.50 -13.15 -6.98
N CYS A 443 5.04 -11.93 -7.10
CA CYS A 443 4.25 -10.70 -7.15
C CYS A 443 3.69 -10.38 -8.55
N ILE A 444 2.82 -9.36 -8.65
CA ILE A 444 2.22 -8.94 -9.93
C ILE A 444 3.21 -8.23 -10.85
N ILE A 445 4.11 -7.41 -10.29
CA ILE A 445 5.11 -6.65 -11.06
C ILE A 445 6.36 -7.46 -11.42
N ARG A 446 6.32 -8.79 -11.23
CA ARG A 446 7.46 -9.69 -11.50
C ARG A 446 7.96 -9.55 -12.94
N SER A 447 9.27 -9.44 -13.10
CA SER A 447 9.92 -9.13 -14.38
C SER A 447 11.43 -9.41 -14.31
N VAL A 448 12.03 -9.72 -15.46
CA VAL A 448 13.51 -9.74 -15.61
C VAL A 448 14.13 -8.38 -15.23
N PHE A 449 13.39 -7.29 -15.42
CA PHE A 449 13.76 -5.93 -15.03
C PHE A 449 14.18 -5.80 -13.56
N LEU A 450 13.49 -6.48 -12.65
CA LEU A 450 13.79 -6.44 -11.22
C LEU A 450 15.11 -7.12 -10.87
N GLY A 451 15.54 -8.07 -11.70
CA GLY A 451 16.89 -8.63 -11.61
C GLY A 451 17.96 -7.57 -11.83
N LYS A 452 17.76 -6.67 -12.81
CA LYS A 452 18.70 -5.58 -13.08
C LYS A 452 18.75 -4.55 -11.97
N ILE A 453 17.63 -4.30 -11.30
CA ILE A 453 17.59 -3.44 -10.09
C ILE A 453 18.37 -4.09 -8.95
N LYS A 454 18.17 -5.40 -8.72
CA LYS A 454 18.96 -6.14 -7.72
C LYS A 454 20.44 -6.02 -8.03
N ASP A 455 20.85 -6.31 -9.27
CA ASP A 455 22.26 -6.25 -9.69
C ASP A 455 22.86 -4.85 -9.47
N ALA A 456 22.09 -3.77 -9.67
CA ALA A 456 22.53 -2.40 -9.41
C ALA A 456 22.82 -2.14 -7.93
N PHE A 457 21.93 -2.59 -7.03
CA PHE A 457 22.15 -2.45 -5.60
C PHE A 457 23.17 -3.46 -5.03
N ASP A 458 23.36 -4.61 -5.67
CA ASP A 458 24.47 -5.52 -5.34
C ASP A 458 25.82 -4.86 -5.67
N ARG A 459 25.92 -4.16 -6.80
CA ARG A 459 27.12 -3.38 -7.18
C ARG A 459 27.35 -2.19 -6.25
N ASN A 460 26.29 -1.47 -5.90
CA ASN A 460 26.36 -0.30 -5.01
C ASN A 460 25.13 -0.23 -4.08
N PRO A 461 25.23 -0.76 -2.85
CA PRO A 461 24.14 -0.70 -1.88
C PRO A 461 23.77 0.74 -1.46
N GLY A 462 24.71 1.68 -1.59
CA GLY A 462 24.52 3.10 -1.28
C GLY A 462 24.06 3.94 -2.49
N LEU A 463 23.60 3.30 -3.57
CA LEU A 463 23.13 3.98 -4.77
C LEU A 463 21.96 4.93 -4.43
N GLN A 464 22.14 6.20 -4.74
CA GLN A 464 21.19 7.25 -4.39
C GLN A 464 19.95 7.29 -5.30
N ASN A 465 20.14 6.92 -6.57
CA ASN A 465 19.07 6.86 -7.56
C ASN A 465 19.40 5.81 -8.62
N LEU A 466 18.41 5.04 -9.05
CA LEU A 466 18.58 4.02 -10.09
C LEU A 466 19.10 4.58 -11.41
N LEU A 467 18.78 5.83 -11.75
CA LEU A 467 19.26 6.49 -12.98
C LEU A 467 20.77 6.73 -13.01
N LEU A 468 21.46 6.62 -11.87
CA LEU A 468 22.91 6.78 -11.77
C LEU A 468 23.68 5.46 -11.92
N ASP A 469 22.99 4.31 -11.92
CA ASP A 469 23.61 3.04 -12.28
C ASP A 469 23.80 2.94 -13.79
N ASP A 470 24.95 2.43 -14.22
CA ASP A 470 25.36 2.45 -15.63
C ASP A 470 24.40 1.70 -16.55
N PHE A 471 23.79 0.60 -16.08
CA PHE A 471 22.82 -0.14 -16.90
C PHE A 471 21.59 0.73 -17.20
N PHE A 472 21.01 1.36 -16.18
CA PHE A 472 19.81 2.18 -16.36
C PHE A 472 20.11 3.51 -17.07
N LYS A 473 21.26 4.12 -16.79
CA LYS A 473 21.75 5.30 -17.50
C LYS A 473 21.82 5.04 -19.00
N SER A 474 22.52 3.97 -19.41
CA SER A 474 22.65 3.60 -20.82
C SER A 474 21.32 3.17 -21.44
N ALA A 475 20.46 2.46 -20.71
CA ALA A 475 19.13 2.09 -21.18
C ALA A 475 18.27 3.32 -21.53
N VAL A 476 18.23 4.32 -20.65
CA VAL A 476 17.48 5.56 -20.89
C VAL A 476 18.10 6.36 -22.04
N GLU A 477 19.42 6.48 -22.09
CA GLU A 477 20.13 7.16 -23.19
C GLU A 477 19.79 6.55 -24.56
N ASN A 478 19.76 5.21 -24.66
CA ASN A 478 19.42 4.45 -25.87
C ASN A 478 17.92 4.51 -26.26
N CYS A 479 17.07 4.96 -25.35
CA CYS A 479 15.63 5.07 -25.53
C CYS A 479 15.13 6.50 -25.75
N GLN A 480 15.89 7.53 -25.35
CA GLN A 480 15.35 8.89 -25.23
C GLN A 480 14.83 9.48 -26.55
N ASP A 481 15.45 9.18 -27.70
CA ASP A 481 14.99 9.70 -28.99
C ASP A 481 13.65 9.11 -29.39
N SER A 482 13.53 7.78 -29.29
CA SER A 482 12.29 7.03 -29.47
C SER A 482 11.20 7.50 -28.51
N TRP A 483 11.58 7.71 -27.25
CA TRP A 483 10.68 8.17 -26.21
C TRP A 483 10.09 9.55 -26.52
N ARG A 484 10.95 10.50 -26.92
CA ARG A 484 10.53 11.84 -27.34
C ARG A 484 9.67 11.81 -28.60
N ARG A 485 10.00 10.97 -29.59
CA ARG A 485 9.17 10.78 -30.80
C ARG A 485 7.79 10.24 -30.47
N ALA A 486 7.69 9.18 -29.67
CA ALA A 486 6.41 8.60 -29.26
C ALA A 486 5.52 9.63 -28.56
N ILE A 487 6.09 10.40 -27.62
CA ILE A 487 5.36 11.46 -26.91
C ILE A 487 4.96 12.58 -27.88
N SER A 488 5.87 13.07 -28.72
CA SER A 488 5.56 14.14 -29.67
C SER A 488 4.43 13.74 -30.61
N THR A 489 4.50 12.53 -31.18
CA THR A 489 3.44 12.01 -32.06
C THR A 489 2.12 11.85 -31.32
N GLY A 490 2.12 11.26 -30.12
CA GLY A 490 0.88 11.11 -29.35
C GLY A 490 0.26 12.46 -28.95
N VAL A 491 1.08 13.48 -28.65
CA VAL A 491 0.60 14.86 -28.39
C VAL A 491 -0.06 15.44 -29.63
N GLN A 492 0.59 15.37 -30.80
CA GLN A 492 0.01 15.87 -32.06
C GLN A 492 -1.27 15.13 -32.45
N ALA A 493 -1.35 13.83 -32.15
CA ALA A 493 -2.53 12.99 -32.38
C ALA A 493 -3.63 13.15 -31.32
N GLY A 494 -3.38 13.88 -30.22
CA GLY A 494 -4.35 14.06 -29.14
C GLY A 494 -4.59 12.82 -28.28
N ILE A 495 -3.60 11.92 -28.19
CA ILE A 495 -3.66 10.71 -27.36
C ILE A 495 -3.18 11.03 -25.93
N PRO A 496 -3.99 10.76 -24.89
CA PRO A 496 -3.60 11.04 -23.52
C PRO A 496 -2.51 10.07 -23.06
N MET A 497 -1.37 10.62 -22.63
CA MET A 497 -0.21 9.85 -22.14
C MET A 497 0.33 10.43 -20.82
N PRO A 498 -0.47 10.48 -19.75
CA PRO A 498 -0.06 11.11 -18.49
C PRO A 498 1.20 10.49 -17.88
N CYS A 499 1.37 9.16 -17.96
CA CYS A 499 2.54 8.49 -17.41
C CYS A 499 3.79 8.62 -18.30
N PHE A 500 3.70 8.55 -19.63
CA PHE A 500 4.87 8.82 -20.50
C PHE A 500 5.34 10.27 -20.36
N THR A 501 4.41 11.23 -20.38
CA THR A 501 4.75 12.67 -20.33
C THR A 501 5.34 13.08 -18.99
N THR A 502 4.79 12.61 -17.87
CA THR A 502 5.35 12.92 -16.54
C THR A 502 6.70 12.26 -16.31
N ALA A 503 6.92 11.05 -16.85
CA ALA A 503 8.22 10.41 -16.76
C ALA A 503 9.30 11.18 -17.53
N LEU A 504 8.99 11.66 -18.74
CA LEU A 504 9.94 12.46 -19.53
C LEU A 504 10.20 13.80 -18.85
N SER A 505 9.15 14.44 -18.33
CA SER A 505 9.26 15.71 -17.60
C SER A 505 10.11 15.56 -16.34
N PHE A 506 9.95 14.46 -15.60
CA PHE A 506 10.80 14.14 -14.45
C PHE A 506 12.24 13.89 -14.87
N TYR A 507 12.48 13.09 -15.92
CA TYR A 507 13.84 12.82 -16.40
C TYR A 507 14.56 14.10 -16.81
N ASP A 508 13.90 14.94 -17.62
CA ASP A 508 14.43 16.24 -18.01
C ASP A 508 14.60 17.15 -16.79
N GLY A 509 13.67 17.18 -15.84
CA GLY A 509 13.83 17.94 -14.59
C GLY A 509 15.02 17.48 -13.74
N TYR A 510 15.21 16.16 -13.60
CA TYR A 510 16.22 15.56 -12.74
C TYR A 510 17.65 15.72 -13.26
N ARG A 511 17.84 15.76 -14.59
CA ARG A 511 19.16 15.92 -15.21
C ARG A 511 19.63 17.38 -15.36
N HIS A 512 18.78 18.36 -15.08
CA HIS A 512 19.17 19.77 -15.16
C HIS A 512 19.76 20.24 -13.82
N GLU A 513 20.98 20.79 -13.87
CA GLU A 513 21.61 21.43 -12.71
C GLU A 513 20.82 22.67 -12.24
N MET A 514 20.26 23.42 -13.19
CA MET A 514 19.48 24.63 -12.92
C MET A 514 18.05 24.47 -13.42
N LEU A 515 17.09 24.60 -12.51
CA LEU A 515 15.65 24.61 -12.81
C LEU A 515 15.06 26.01 -12.59
N PRO A 516 13.91 26.33 -13.22
CA PRO A 516 13.25 27.63 -13.05
C PRO A 516 12.63 27.85 -11.66
N ALA A 517 12.90 26.99 -10.67
CA ALA A 517 12.43 27.14 -9.30
C ALA A 517 13.02 28.38 -8.60
N ASN A 518 14.11 28.95 -9.11
CA ASN A 518 14.61 30.26 -8.70
C ASN A 518 13.56 31.38 -8.88
N LEU A 519 12.75 31.33 -9.94
CA LEU A 519 11.65 32.28 -10.15
C LEU A 519 10.54 32.08 -9.12
N ILE A 520 10.22 30.84 -8.73
CA ILE A 520 9.26 30.56 -7.65
C ILE A 520 9.76 31.19 -6.34
N GLN A 521 11.05 31.05 -6.02
CA GLN A 521 11.64 31.69 -4.83
C GLN A 521 11.56 33.22 -4.90
N ALA A 522 11.90 33.81 -6.05
CA ALA A 522 11.79 35.26 -6.26
C ALA A 522 10.34 35.76 -6.12
N GLN A 523 9.36 35.05 -6.69
CA GLN A 523 7.94 35.38 -6.55
C GLN A 523 7.50 35.34 -5.09
N ARG A 524 7.82 34.25 -4.36
CA ARG A 524 7.49 34.09 -2.94
C ARG A 524 8.10 35.19 -2.08
N ASP A 525 9.35 35.56 -2.36
CA ASP A 525 10.00 36.67 -1.65
C ASP A 525 9.38 38.03 -2.02
N TYR A 526 9.00 38.23 -3.28
CA TYR A 526 8.36 39.45 -3.78
C TYR A 526 7.03 39.72 -3.08
N PHE A 527 6.08 38.78 -3.10
CA PHE A 527 4.75 39.03 -2.56
C PHE A 527 4.63 38.79 -1.05
N GLY A 528 5.55 38.01 -0.46
CA GLY A 528 5.39 37.48 0.89
C GLY A 528 6.61 37.54 1.79
N ALA A 529 7.71 38.16 1.35
CA ALA A 529 8.97 38.24 2.10
C ALA A 529 9.46 36.87 2.62
N HIS A 530 9.19 35.80 1.86
CA HIS A 530 9.49 34.42 2.25
C HIS A 530 10.97 34.06 2.21
N THR A 531 11.85 34.99 1.83
CA THR A 531 13.29 34.83 1.68
C THR A 531 13.68 33.81 0.60
N TYR A 532 14.94 33.86 0.17
CA TYR A 532 15.55 32.91 -0.76
C TYR A 532 17.05 32.77 -0.49
N GLU A 533 17.70 31.79 -1.10
CA GLU A 533 19.15 31.57 -0.98
C GLU A 533 19.86 31.94 -2.30
N LEU A 534 21.12 32.40 -2.22
CA LEU A 534 21.97 32.59 -3.39
C LEU A 534 22.73 31.30 -3.71
N LEU A 535 22.94 31.03 -5.01
CA LEU A 535 23.73 29.88 -5.47
C LEU A 535 25.12 29.81 -4.83
N ALA A 536 25.79 30.97 -4.69
CA ALA A 536 27.14 31.03 -4.12
C ALA A 536 27.17 30.93 -2.58
N LYS A 537 26.02 31.04 -1.89
CA LYS A 537 25.93 31.03 -0.43
C LYS A 537 24.71 30.22 0.08
N PRO A 538 24.66 28.90 -0.16
CA PRO A 538 23.62 28.05 0.41
C PRO A 538 23.62 28.13 1.95
N GLY A 539 22.44 28.03 2.55
CA GLY A 539 22.19 28.18 3.98
C GLY A 539 21.96 29.63 4.46
N GLN A 540 22.20 30.64 3.61
CA GLN A 540 21.95 32.04 3.94
C GLN A 540 20.69 32.57 3.25
N PHE A 541 19.67 32.87 4.06
CA PHE A 541 18.38 33.39 3.59
C PHE A 541 18.41 34.92 3.47
N ILE A 542 18.05 35.40 2.29
CA ILE A 542 18.04 36.81 1.91
C ILE A 542 16.61 37.20 1.57
N HIS A 543 16.20 38.38 2.02
CA HIS A 543 15.01 39.07 1.54
C HIS A 543 15.44 40.26 0.70
N THR A 544 14.82 40.45 -0.46
CA THR A 544 15.03 41.62 -1.32
C THR A 544 13.81 42.54 -1.24
N ASN A 545 14.03 43.85 -1.08
CA ASN A 545 12.95 44.82 -1.23
C ASN A 545 12.69 45.06 -2.72
N TRP A 546 11.84 44.23 -3.31
CA TRP A 546 11.58 44.24 -4.75
C TRP A 546 10.79 45.47 -5.24
N THR A 547 9.98 46.09 -4.38
CA THR A 547 9.08 47.20 -4.75
C THR A 547 9.64 48.58 -4.41
N GLY A 548 10.80 48.63 -3.74
CA GLY A 548 11.34 49.87 -3.15
C GLY A 548 10.57 50.39 -1.94
N HIS A 549 9.40 49.84 -1.63
CA HIS A 549 8.51 50.25 -0.53
C HIS A 549 8.14 49.07 0.41
N GLY A 550 8.64 47.87 0.13
CA GLY A 550 8.47 46.71 1.00
C GLY A 550 9.25 46.89 2.30
N ALA A 551 8.65 46.46 3.41
CA ALA A 551 9.29 46.52 4.72
C ALA A 551 10.64 45.78 4.70
N VAL A 552 11.69 46.42 5.21
CA VAL A 552 12.96 45.76 5.47
C VAL A 552 12.68 44.68 6.51
N CYS A 553 12.85 43.39 6.16
CA CYS A 553 12.77 42.30 7.12
C CYS A 553 13.64 42.69 8.34
N PRO A 554 13.10 42.73 9.57
CA PRO A 554 13.89 43.16 10.72
C PRO A 554 15.10 42.25 10.79
N ARG A 555 16.31 42.83 10.61
CA ARG A 555 17.56 42.13 10.91
C ARG A 555 17.35 41.49 12.28
N ARG A 556 17.48 40.17 12.40
CA ARG A 556 17.64 39.55 13.72
C ARG A 556 18.76 40.32 14.41
N ARG A 557 18.41 41.14 15.41
CA ARG A 557 19.40 41.84 16.22
C ARG A 557 20.22 40.75 16.89
N THR A 558 21.47 40.57 16.48
CA THR A 558 22.48 39.96 17.34
C THR A 558 22.64 40.92 18.52
N THR A 559 22.17 40.53 19.70
CA THR A 559 22.57 41.18 20.94
C THR A 559 24.09 40.98 21.14
N PRO A 560 24.79 41.93 21.76
CA PRO A 560 26.23 41.80 22.04
C PRO A 560 26.61 40.59 22.89
N ASP A 561 25.64 39.96 23.57
CA ASP A 561 25.84 38.73 24.32
C ASP A 561 25.26 37.55 23.52
N GLY A 562 26.15 36.65 23.08
CA GLY A 562 25.87 35.52 22.19
C GLY A 562 24.97 34.43 22.76
N LEU A 563 23.69 34.73 22.95
CA LEU A 563 22.65 33.72 23.22
C LEU A 563 21.78 33.52 21.98
N LEU A 564 22.02 32.39 21.30
CA LEU A 564 21.16 31.85 20.25
C LEU A 564 19.75 31.60 20.82
N PHE A 565 18.74 32.33 20.34
CA PHE A 565 17.38 31.81 20.36
C PHE A 565 17.29 30.69 19.31
N GLN A 566 17.53 29.46 19.75
CA GLN A 566 16.98 28.29 19.08
C GLN A 566 15.46 28.40 19.16
N ALA A 567 14.79 28.53 18.01
CA ALA A 567 13.42 28.07 17.92
C ALA A 567 13.48 26.54 18.06
N THR A 568 13.29 26.05 19.28
CA THR A 568 13.06 24.64 19.55
C THR A 568 11.85 24.19 18.73
N ALA A 569 12.04 23.21 17.85
CA ALA A 569 10.96 22.45 17.26
C ALA A 569 10.04 21.94 18.38
N PRO A 570 8.70 21.96 18.24
CA PRO A 570 7.85 21.40 19.26
C PRO A 570 8.10 19.89 19.33
N GLN A 571 8.69 19.47 20.44
CA GLN A 571 8.72 18.08 20.85
C GLN A 571 7.28 17.58 21.01
N THR A 572 7.10 16.34 20.58
CA THR A 572 5.93 15.49 20.76
C THR A 572 5.28 15.66 22.13
N GLY A 573 4.07 16.21 22.14
CA GLY A 573 3.19 16.28 23.30
C GLY A 573 1.76 16.03 22.86
N THR A 574 1.20 14.89 23.28
CA THR A 574 -0.20 14.49 23.12
C THR A 574 -1.16 15.61 23.52
N PHE A 575 -2.04 16.04 22.62
CA PHE A 575 -3.18 16.90 22.95
C PHE A 575 -4.49 16.14 22.71
N HIS A 576 -5.17 15.83 23.81
CA HIS A 576 -6.61 15.59 23.84
C HIS A 576 -7.33 16.87 23.43
N LEU A 577 -8.24 16.76 22.46
CA LEU A 577 -9.21 17.81 22.13
C LEU A 577 -10.35 17.82 23.15
N PRO A 578 -10.81 19.01 23.55
CA PRO A 578 -12.23 19.26 23.49
C PRO A 578 -12.58 20.49 22.65
N HIS A 579 -13.75 20.41 22.03
CA HIS A 579 -14.41 21.43 21.24
C HIS A 579 -14.41 22.83 21.88
N SER A 580 -14.05 23.86 21.09
CA SER A 580 -14.92 25.01 20.75
C SER A 580 -14.09 26.19 20.21
N THR A 581 -14.63 26.80 19.15
CA THR A 581 -14.46 28.17 18.65
C THR A 581 -13.51 29.13 19.39
N ALA A 582 -12.39 29.49 18.75
CA ALA A 582 -11.86 30.86 18.62
C ALA A 582 -10.43 30.84 18.01
N TYR A 583 -10.27 31.28 16.76
CA TYR A 583 -8.97 31.66 16.22
C TYR A 583 -9.12 32.97 15.44
N MET A 584 -8.98 34.09 16.14
CA MET A 584 -8.64 35.39 15.57
C MET A 584 -8.13 36.29 16.69
N ALA A 585 -6.82 36.34 16.86
CA ALA A 585 -6.07 37.47 17.42
C ALA A 585 -4.60 37.07 17.54
N LEU A 586 -3.71 37.75 16.80
CA LEU A 586 -2.40 38.24 17.26
C LEU A 586 -1.66 38.91 16.08
N CYS A 587 -1.91 40.21 15.90
CA CYS A 587 -0.93 41.31 15.91
C CYS A 587 -1.46 42.50 15.06
N PRO A 588 -1.81 43.65 15.69
CA PRO A 588 -2.43 44.79 15.03
C PRO A 588 -1.40 45.87 14.73
N THR A 589 -0.89 45.96 13.49
CA THR A 589 -0.31 47.18 12.90
C THR A 589 0.08 46.88 11.46
N PHE A 590 -0.90 46.81 10.55
CA PHE A 590 -0.72 47.00 9.10
C PHE A 590 -2.09 46.91 8.43
N CYS A 591 -2.98 47.86 8.74
CA CYS A 591 -4.23 48.02 7.99
C CYS A 591 -4.80 49.44 8.16
N SER A 592 -4.02 50.42 7.70
CA SER A 592 -4.50 51.74 7.33
C SER A 592 -3.56 52.23 6.24
N ASP A 593 -4.08 52.50 5.05
CA ASP A 593 -3.47 53.23 3.90
C ASP A 593 -3.55 52.56 2.52
N LEU A 594 -4.50 51.64 2.30
CA LEU A 594 -4.81 51.12 0.95
C LEU A 594 -6.30 51.23 0.56
N LEU A 595 -7.00 52.26 1.07
CA LEU A 595 -8.38 52.57 0.70
C LEU A 595 -8.57 54.05 0.37
N LYS A 596 -7.72 54.60 -0.51
CA LYS A 596 -7.97 55.87 -1.20
C LYS A 596 -7.33 55.89 -2.58
N TYR A 597 -7.95 55.26 -3.58
CA TYR A 597 -7.86 55.71 -4.97
C TYR A 597 -9.17 55.40 -5.71
N HIS A 598 -9.92 56.49 -5.84
CA HIS A 598 -11.02 56.89 -6.74
C HIS A 598 -11.83 55.89 -7.58
N VAL A 599 -13.14 55.98 -7.33
CA VAL A 599 -14.20 56.10 -8.34
C VAL A 599 -13.97 57.36 -9.21
N SER A 600 -13.86 57.15 -10.52
CA SER A 600 -14.43 57.96 -11.61
C SER A 600 -14.29 57.20 -12.92
#